data_AF-B9RH12-F1
#
_entry.id   AF-B9RH12-F1
#
_cell.length_a   1.000
_cell.length_b   1.000
_cell.length_c   1.000
_cell.angle_alpha   90.00
_cell.angle_beta   90.00
_cell.angle_gamma   90.00
#
_symmetry.space_group_name_H-M   'P 1'
#
loop_
_entity.id
_entity.type
_entity.pdbx_description
1 polymer ?
#
loop_
_entity_poly.entity_id
_entity_poly.type
_entity_poly.pdbx_seq_one_letter_code
_entity_poly.pdbx_strand_id
1 'polypeptide(L)'
;MVQSLWVFLRNTPETAVPYPWERCFDIRTEVLFYKNLMNGSMVIDLRSRVNLGGGLFHFSNMWHDLTGRYCSYHYPFALENQYDQDPPFLIAASCCGPLVYFLCPEMVSFCPICNCQVYYIG
;
A
#
# COMPACT_ATOMS: atom_id res chain seq x y z
N MET A 1 -12.92 3.99 -9.74
CA MET A 1 -11.97 5.11 -9.49
C MET A 1 -10.68 4.64 -8.80
N VAL A 2 -10.74 3.85 -7.73
CA VAL A 2 -9.54 3.20 -7.14
C VAL A 2 -8.96 2.09 -8.03
N GLN A 3 -9.79 1.53 -8.93
CA GLN A 3 -9.37 0.54 -9.91
C GLN A 3 -8.22 1.01 -10.82
N SER A 4 -8.14 2.30 -11.18
CA SER A 4 -7.02 2.78 -12.01
C SER A 4 -5.70 2.78 -11.25
N LEU A 5 -5.72 3.15 -9.97
CA LEU A 5 -4.57 3.05 -9.08
C LEU A 5 -4.15 1.59 -8.89
N TRP A 6 -5.12 0.71 -8.66
CA TRP A 6 -4.87 -0.73 -8.52
C TRP A 6 -4.19 -1.36 -9.74
N VAL A 7 -4.70 -1.05 -10.94
CA VAL A 7 -4.12 -1.52 -12.21
C VAL A 7 -2.69 -0.98 -12.37
N PHE A 8 -2.45 0.28 -12.02
CA PHE A 8 -1.11 0.87 -12.03
C PHE A 8 -0.15 0.13 -11.07
N LEU A 9 -0.55 -0.08 -9.82
CA LEU A 9 0.29 -0.71 -8.79
C LEU A 9 0.67 -2.15 -9.14
N ARG A 10 -0.18 -2.86 -9.87
CA ARG A 10 0.07 -4.24 -10.31
C ARG A 10 1.02 -4.31 -11.50
N ASN A 11 0.97 -3.34 -12.42
CA ASN A 11 1.62 -3.47 -13.73
C ASN A 11 2.87 -2.59 -13.88
N THR A 12 2.88 -1.37 -13.33
CA THR A 12 3.94 -0.38 -13.54
C THR A 12 4.20 0.50 -12.29
N PRO A 13 4.33 -0.08 -11.07
CA PRO A 13 4.45 0.67 -9.81
C PRO A 13 5.67 1.62 -9.72
N GLU A 14 6.72 1.34 -10.49
CA GLU A 14 7.95 2.12 -10.57
C GLU A 14 7.82 3.42 -11.38
N THR A 15 6.71 3.57 -12.11
CA THR A 15 6.46 4.77 -12.93
C THR A 15 5.69 5.84 -12.15
N ALA A 16 5.50 7.02 -12.76
CA ALA A 16 4.67 8.06 -12.16
C ALA A 16 3.21 7.60 -12.08
N VAL A 17 2.56 7.86 -10.95
CA VAL A 17 1.15 7.47 -10.75
C VAL A 17 0.27 8.24 -11.74
N PRO A 18 -0.70 7.57 -12.40
CA PRO A 18 -1.56 8.23 -13.38
C PRO A 18 -2.52 9.23 -12.72
N TYR A 19 -2.79 10.34 -13.41
CA TYR A 19 -3.86 11.26 -13.03
C TYR A 19 -5.21 10.52 -12.85
N PRO A 20 -6.03 10.83 -11.82
CA PRO A 20 -5.90 11.95 -10.87
C PRO A 20 -5.17 11.60 -9.57
N TRP A 21 -4.39 10.52 -9.53
CA TRP A 21 -3.70 10.07 -8.34
C TRP A 21 -2.31 10.71 -8.22
N GLU A 22 -1.95 11.03 -6.99
CA GLU A 22 -0.63 11.52 -6.59
C GLU A 22 -0.06 10.55 -5.55
N ARG A 23 1.22 10.18 -5.68
CA ARG A 23 1.95 9.42 -4.64
C ARG A 23 2.68 10.40 -3.74
N CYS A 24 2.42 10.31 -2.45
CA CYS A 24 2.91 11.21 -1.43
C CYS A 24 3.66 10.42 -0.36
N PHE A 25 4.75 10.99 0.13
CA PHE A 25 5.50 10.47 1.27
C PHE A 25 5.56 11.55 2.35
N ASP A 26 4.94 11.30 3.50
CA ASP A 26 5.06 12.18 4.67
C ASP A 26 6.37 11.85 5.40
N ILE A 27 7.37 12.72 5.29
CA ILE A 27 8.68 12.54 5.91
C ILE A 27 8.59 12.47 7.44
N ARG A 28 7.62 13.15 8.07
CA ARG A 28 7.51 13.20 9.53
C ARG A 28 6.98 11.89 10.09
N THR A 29 6.01 11.28 9.42
CA THR A 29 5.39 10.02 9.86
C THR A 29 5.94 8.80 9.14
N GLU A 30 6.79 9.01 8.14
CA GLU A 30 7.32 7.99 7.23
C GLU A 30 6.22 7.17 6.52
N VAL A 31 5.07 7.79 6.27
CA VAL A 31 3.91 7.13 5.65
C VAL A 31 3.90 7.40 4.15
N LEU A 32 3.88 6.31 3.38
CA LEU A 32 3.59 6.33 1.95
C LEU A 32 2.08 6.22 1.72
N PHE A 33 1.51 7.13 0.93
CA PHE A 33 0.09 7.13 0.59
C PHE A 33 -0.17 7.69 -0.81
N TYR A 34 -1.36 7.41 -1.32
CA TYR A 34 -1.85 7.91 -2.60
C TYR A 34 -3.09 8.77 -2.37
N LYS A 35 -3.11 9.95 -2.98
CA LYS A 35 -4.23 10.90 -2.87
C LYS A 35 -4.86 11.12 -4.24
N ASN A 36 -6.17 11.03 -4.32
CA ASN A 36 -6.91 11.40 -5.51
C ASN A 36 -7.23 12.90 -5.46
N LEU A 37 -6.74 13.65 -6.43
CA LEU A 37 -6.87 15.11 -6.47
C LEU A 37 -8.29 15.59 -6.80
N MET A 38 -9.11 14.75 -7.44
CA MET A 38 -10.47 15.14 -7.84
C MET A 38 -11.49 14.96 -6.73
N ASN A 39 -11.37 13.90 -5.93
CA ASN A 39 -12.37 13.56 -4.91
C ASN A 39 -11.82 13.46 -3.48
N GLY A 40 -10.52 13.68 -3.29
CA GLY A 40 -9.87 13.63 -1.98
C GLY A 40 -9.70 12.24 -1.37
N SER A 41 -10.01 11.16 -2.09
CA SER A 41 -9.82 9.79 -1.59
C SER A 41 -8.35 9.52 -1.28
N MET A 42 -8.08 8.80 -0.19
CA MET A 42 -6.72 8.44 0.23
C MET A 42 -6.57 6.92 0.33
N VAL A 43 -5.42 6.43 -0.13
CA VAL A 43 -5.01 5.04 -0.02
C VAL A 43 -3.68 4.99 0.72
N ILE A 44 -3.64 4.37 1.90
CA ILE A 44 -2.42 4.22 2.70
C ILE A 44 -1.70 2.93 2.26
N ASP A 45 -0.40 3.02 2.00
CA ASP A 45 0.41 1.87 1.60
C ASP A 45 1.03 1.21 2.84
N LEU A 46 0.54 0.02 3.20
CA LEU A 46 1.05 -0.76 4.33
C LEU A 46 2.09 -1.79 3.90
N ARG A 47 2.45 -1.87 2.62
CA ARG A 47 3.44 -2.83 2.15
C ARG A 47 4.80 -2.56 2.79
N SER A 48 5.53 -3.62 3.09
CA SER A 48 6.83 -3.50 3.75
C SER A 48 7.91 -3.05 2.78
N ARG A 49 7.73 -3.30 1.48
CA ARG A 49 8.63 -2.84 0.41
C ARG A 49 7.86 -2.35 -0.81
N VAL A 50 8.12 -1.11 -1.21
CA VAL A 50 7.52 -0.46 -2.39
C VAL A 50 8.60 0.14 -3.29
N ASN A 51 8.57 -0.16 -4.58
CA ASN A 51 9.47 0.44 -5.58
C ASN A 51 8.92 1.80 -5.98
N LEU A 52 9.75 2.83 -5.81
CA LEU A 52 9.41 4.20 -6.16
C LEU A 52 9.91 4.58 -7.57
N GLY A 53 10.62 3.67 -8.24
CA GLY A 53 11.30 3.93 -9.51
C GLY A 53 12.73 4.45 -9.33
N GLY A 54 13.48 4.45 -10.44
CA GLY A 54 14.86 4.97 -10.45
C GLY A 54 15.84 4.23 -9.51
N GLY A 55 15.54 2.97 -9.16
CA GLY A 55 16.33 2.19 -8.20
C GLY A 55 16.04 2.50 -6.72
N LEU A 56 15.04 3.33 -6.43
CA LEU A 56 14.65 3.68 -5.07
C LEU A 56 13.54 2.77 -4.54
N PHE A 57 13.70 2.32 -3.30
CA PHE A 57 12.70 1.55 -2.56
C PHE A 57 12.32 2.26 -1.27
N HIS A 58 11.02 2.25 -0.95
CA HIS A 58 10.51 2.57 0.37
C HIS A 58 10.36 1.28 1.16
N PHE A 59 10.87 1.28 2.40
CA PHE A 59 10.73 0.20 3.35
C PHE A 59 9.92 0.68 4.55
N SER A 60 8.98 -0.14 5.03
CA SER A 60 8.11 0.21 6.16
C SER A 60 7.88 -0.99 7.08
N ASN A 61 7.87 -0.75 8.39
CA ASN A 61 7.44 -1.74 9.38
C ASN A 61 5.98 -1.55 9.81
N MET A 62 5.25 -0.62 9.19
CA MET A 62 3.90 -0.24 9.62
C MET A 62 2.91 -1.41 9.61
N TRP A 63 3.06 -2.37 8.69
CA TRP A 63 2.27 -3.60 8.70
C TRP A 63 2.46 -4.40 9.99
N HIS A 64 3.72 -4.62 10.36
CA HIS A 64 4.08 -5.33 11.58
C HIS A 64 3.61 -4.55 12.82
N ASP A 65 3.79 -3.24 12.85
CA ASP A 65 3.42 -2.42 14.00
C ASP A 65 1.90 -2.40 14.23
N LEU A 66 1.10 -2.44 13.15
CA LEU A 66 -0.36 -2.48 13.24
C LEU A 66 -0.91 -3.87 13.55
N THR A 67 -0.29 -4.93 13.02
CA THR A 67 -0.91 -6.28 13.02
C THR A 67 -0.15 -7.33 13.81
N GLY A 68 1.10 -7.05 14.22
CA GLY A 68 2.04 -8.01 14.78
C GLY A 68 2.52 -9.07 13.79
N ARG A 69 2.21 -8.92 12.50
CA ARG A 69 2.56 -9.90 11.45
C ARG A 69 3.80 -9.45 10.69
N TYR A 70 4.72 -10.38 10.48
CA TYR A 70 5.80 -10.20 9.54
C TYR A 70 5.32 -10.57 8.14
N CYS A 71 5.74 -9.82 7.13
CA CYS A 71 5.55 -10.25 5.75
C CYS A 71 6.42 -11.48 5.49
N SER A 72 5.81 -12.58 5.05
CA SER A 72 6.48 -13.85 4.79
C SER A 72 7.57 -13.77 3.70
N TYR A 73 7.66 -12.65 2.99
CA TYR A 73 8.68 -12.37 1.95
C TYR A 73 10.00 -11.80 2.49
N HIS A 74 10.20 -11.75 3.82
CA HIS A 74 11.53 -11.53 4.40
C HIS A 74 12.43 -12.76 4.17
N TYR A 75 12.83 -13.01 2.93
CA TYR A 75 13.92 -13.94 2.65
C TYR A 75 15.24 -13.29 3.10
N PRO A 76 16.00 -13.93 4.01
CA PRO A 76 17.32 -13.46 4.34
C PRO A 76 18.21 -13.70 3.12
N PHE A 77 18.68 -12.61 2.49
CA PHE A 77 19.90 -12.59 1.68
C PHE A 77 20.13 -13.80 0.77
N ALA A 78 19.39 -13.95 -0.33
CA ALA A 78 19.91 -14.53 -1.57
C ALA A 78 18.82 -14.57 -2.65
N LEU A 79 19.11 -13.96 -3.80
CA LEU A 79 18.42 -14.19 -5.08
C LEU A 79 17.00 -13.59 -5.23
N GLU A 80 16.85 -12.28 -5.04
CA GLU A 80 15.61 -11.59 -5.41
C GLU A 80 15.86 -10.65 -6.59
N ASN A 81 14.98 -10.70 -7.60
CA ASN A 81 14.95 -9.67 -8.62
C ASN A 81 14.88 -8.32 -7.92
N GLN A 82 15.84 -7.43 -8.21
CA GLN A 82 15.91 -6.10 -7.60
C GLN A 82 14.64 -5.26 -7.82
N TYR A 83 13.71 -5.72 -8.64
CA TYR A 83 12.46 -5.06 -9.01
C TYR A 83 11.23 -5.56 -8.24
N ASP A 84 11.37 -6.64 -7.45
CA ASP A 84 10.22 -7.24 -6.78
C ASP A 84 9.73 -6.40 -5.60
N GLN A 85 8.41 -6.40 -5.40
CA GLN A 85 7.70 -5.64 -4.38
C GLN A 85 6.60 -6.49 -3.79
N ASP A 86 6.14 -6.13 -2.60
CA ASP A 86 5.01 -6.83 -2.02
C ASP A 86 3.76 -6.67 -2.92
N PRO A 87 2.98 -7.75 -3.07
CA PRO A 87 1.74 -7.69 -3.82
C PRO A 87 0.83 -6.62 -3.20
N PRO A 88 0.25 -5.72 -4.00
CA PRO A 88 -0.76 -4.80 -3.49
C PRO A 88 -2.03 -5.61 -3.24
N PHE A 89 -2.64 -5.54 -2.05
CA PHE A 89 -4.00 -5.98 -1.74
C PHE A 89 -4.87 -4.80 -1.32
N LEU A 90 -5.86 -4.41 -2.12
CA LEU A 90 -6.65 -3.22 -1.87
C LEU A 90 -7.92 -3.54 -1.07
N ILE A 91 -7.98 -3.00 0.14
CA ILE A 91 -9.16 -3.10 1.01
C ILE A 91 -9.77 -1.72 1.23
N ALA A 92 -11.08 -1.68 1.41
CA ALA A 92 -11.75 -0.52 2.00
C ALA A 92 -12.05 -0.78 3.48
N ALA A 93 -11.80 0.24 4.29
CA ALA A 93 -12.14 0.21 5.70
C ALA A 93 -12.88 1.50 6.08
N SER A 94 -14.09 1.34 6.63
CA SER A 94 -14.92 2.44 7.17
C SER A 94 -14.81 2.56 8.69
N CYS A 95 -13.78 1.95 9.27
CA CYS A 95 -13.68 1.66 10.69
C CYS A 95 -13.39 2.86 11.61
N CYS A 96 -12.89 3.98 11.09
CA CYS A 96 -12.35 5.07 11.94
C CYS A 96 -12.61 6.49 11.39
N GLY A 97 -13.76 6.74 10.75
CA GLY A 97 -14.13 8.06 10.24
C GLY A 97 -14.33 8.07 8.72
N PRO A 98 -13.70 8.98 7.95
CA PRO A 98 -13.86 9.00 6.50
C PRO A 98 -13.38 7.69 5.88
N LEU A 99 -13.95 7.31 4.74
CA LEU A 99 -13.58 6.09 4.02
C LEU A 99 -12.09 6.16 3.64
N VAL A 100 -11.29 5.24 4.19
CA VAL A 100 -9.87 5.09 3.86
C VAL A 100 -9.67 3.73 3.22
N TYR A 101 -8.80 3.69 2.22
CA TYR A 101 -8.36 2.45 1.60
C TYR A 101 -6.96 2.09 2.07
N PHE A 102 -6.66 0.80 2.18
CA PHE A 102 -5.33 0.31 2.49
C PHE A 102 -4.82 -0.60 1.38
N LEU A 103 -3.53 -0.48 1.06
CA LEU A 103 -2.80 -1.47 0.31
C LEU A 103 -2.06 -2.35 1.31
N CYS A 104 -2.51 -3.58 1.44
CA CYS A 104 -1.93 -4.57 2.34
C CYS A 104 -0.92 -5.45 1.59
N PRO A 105 0.11 -5.98 2.27
CA PRO A 105 1.05 -6.94 1.69
C PRO A 105 0.47 -8.36 1.63
N GLU A 106 -0.66 -8.62 2.30
CA GLU A 106 -1.38 -9.89 2.27
C GLU A 106 -2.90 -9.68 2.22
N MET A 107 -3.64 -10.73 1.83
CA MET A 107 -5.10 -10.74 1.90
C MET A 107 -5.56 -10.82 3.36
N VAL A 108 -6.40 -9.87 3.79
CA VAL A 108 -6.86 -9.74 5.17
C VAL A 108 -8.40 -9.69 5.26
N SER A 109 -8.97 -10.38 6.25
CA SER A 109 -10.42 -10.33 6.49
C SER A 109 -10.84 -9.20 7.46
N PHE A 110 -9.88 -8.56 8.11
CA PHE A 110 -10.10 -7.56 9.16
C PHE A 110 -9.23 -6.31 8.94
N CYS A 111 -9.77 -5.15 9.31
CA CYS A 111 -9.15 -3.82 9.22
C CYS A 111 -7.92 -3.81 10.14
N PRO A 112 -6.70 -3.52 9.64
CA PRO A 112 -5.48 -3.59 10.44
C PRO A 112 -5.42 -2.54 11.57
N ILE A 113 -6.30 -1.54 11.55
CA ILE A 113 -6.34 -0.48 12.56
C ILE A 113 -7.28 -0.79 13.72
N CYS A 114 -8.48 -1.33 13.45
CA CYS A 114 -9.52 -1.50 14.47
C CYS A 114 -10.05 -2.94 14.60
N ASN A 115 -9.60 -3.84 13.72
CA ASN A 115 -10.04 -5.23 13.64
C ASN A 115 -11.52 -5.47 13.21
N CYS A 116 -12.22 -4.50 12.63
CA CYS A 116 -13.54 -4.71 12.00
C CYS A 116 -13.42 -5.44 10.65
N GLN A 117 -14.48 -6.14 10.23
CA GLN A 117 -14.50 -6.84 8.93
C GLN A 117 -14.35 -5.86 7.75
N VAL A 118 -13.55 -6.26 6.74
CA VAL A 118 -13.29 -5.44 5.54
C VAL A 118 -13.95 -6.02 4.29
N TYR A 119 -14.08 -5.18 3.27
CA TYR A 119 -14.52 -5.58 1.93
C TYR A 119 -13.38 -5.39 0.93
N TYR A 120 -13.15 -6.40 0.09
CA TYR A 120 -12.20 -6.34 -1.02
C TYR A 120 -12.84 -5.63 -2.21
N ILE A 121 -12.06 -4.82 -2.91
CA ILE A 121 -12.53 -4.07 -4.08
C ILE A 121 -11.67 -4.39 -5.33
N GLY A 122 -10.85 -5.46 -5.29
CA GLY A 122 -10.10 -5.95 -6.45
C GLY A 122 -8.95 -6.89 -6.12
#